data_AF-A0A1B1SA34-F1
#
_entry.id   AF-A0A1B1SA34-F1
#
_cell.length_a   1.000
_cell.length_b   1.000
_cell.length_c   1.000
_cell.angle_alpha   90.00
_cell.angle_beta   90.00
_cell.angle_gamma   90.00
#
_symmetry.space_group_name_H-M   'P 1'
#
loop_
_entity.id
_entity.type
_entity.pdbx_description
1 polymer ?
#
loop_
_entity_poly.entity_id
_entity_poly.type
_entity_poly.pdbx_seq_one_letter_code
_entity_poly.pdbx_strand_id
1 'polypeptide(L)'
;MANKRNLKKAVKAVCGNIAGECIIARNLIPGIDADKMNKTVIDIADLQYQTIANVSFSFDKGKKAFENAHDYKVARDKYFRKAYTKLTSDFNKGIEEIVAQMNEALPAAQKEANVAAAK
;
A
#
# COMPACT_ATOMS: atom_id res chain seq x y z
N MET A 1 -7.66 8.71 -17.35
CA MET A 1 -8.40 7.43 -17.29
C MET A 1 -7.79 6.52 -16.23
N ALA A 2 -8.58 6.02 -15.29
CA ALA A 2 -8.13 5.02 -14.32
C ALA A 2 -7.95 3.66 -15.02
N ASN A 3 -6.76 3.05 -14.91
CA ASN A 3 -6.47 1.72 -15.43
C ASN A 3 -5.42 1.03 -14.57
N LYS A 4 -5.23 -0.29 -14.76
CA LYS A 4 -4.26 -1.11 -14.00
C LYS A 4 -2.84 -0.52 -14.03
N ARG A 5 -2.42 0.07 -15.15
CA ARG A 5 -1.09 0.69 -15.31
C ARG A 5 -0.93 1.90 -14.40
N ASN A 6 -1.94 2.76 -14.34
CA ASN A 6 -1.93 3.95 -13.47
C ASN A 6 -1.97 3.56 -11.99
N LEU A 7 -2.73 2.51 -11.62
CA LEU A 7 -2.73 1.98 -10.26
C LEU A 7 -1.33 1.47 -9.85
N LYS A 8 -0.66 0.68 -10.70
CA LYS A 8 0.72 0.22 -10.44
C LYS A 8 1.70 1.38 -10.27
N LYS A 9 1.56 2.45 -11.07
CA LYS A 9 2.38 3.66 -10.93
C LYS A 9 2.13 4.35 -9.59
N ALA A 10 0.88 4.48 -9.17
CA ALA A 10 0.52 5.11 -7.90
C ALA A 10 1.10 4.31 -6.71
N VAL A 11 0.94 2.98 -6.71
CA VAL A 11 1.52 2.10 -5.68
C VAL A 11 3.04 2.29 -5.59
N LYS A 12 3.74 2.29 -6.74
CA LYS A 12 5.19 2.51 -6.78
C LYS A 12 5.59 3.89 -6.26
N ALA A 13 4.84 4.93 -6.61
CA ALA A 13 5.13 6.28 -6.15
C ALA A 13 4.96 6.42 -4.64
N VAL A 14 3.87 5.89 -4.08
CA VAL A 14 3.62 5.90 -2.63
C VAL A 14 4.72 5.14 -1.88
N CYS A 15 5.00 3.89 -2.29
CA CYS A 15 6.03 3.08 -1.65
C CYS A 15 7.42 3.71 -1.78
N GLY A 16 7.77 4.22 -2.96
CA GLY A 16 9.05 4.88 -3.21
C GLY A 16 9.25 6.13 -2.36
N ASN A 17 8.22 6.97 -2.22
CA ASN A 17 8.27 8.16 -1.37
C ASN A 17 8.50 7.78 0.09
N ILE A 18 7.73 6.84 0.64
CA ILE A 18 7.85 6.43 2.05
C ILE A 18 9.21 5.77 2.32
N ALA A 19 9.70 4.93 1.40
CA ALA A 19 11.03 4.34 1.53
C ALA A 19 12.13 5.41 1.51
N GLY A 20 11.99 6.43 0.66
CA GLY A 20 12.89 7.58 0.62
C GLY A 20 12.93 8.30 1.97
N GLU A 21 11.77 8.59 2.55
CA GLU A 21 11.68 9.22 3.88
C GLU A 21 12.35 8.37 4.97
N CYS A 22 12.19 7.04 4.94
CA CYS A 22 12.89 6.16 5.90
C CYS A 22 14.42 6.26 5.76
N ILE A 23 14.93 6.30 4.52
CA ILE A 23 16.37 6.42 4.23
C ILE A 23 16.91 7.80 4.63
N ILE A 24 16.11 8.86 4.47
CA ILE A 24 16.51 10.20 4.92
C ILE A 24 16.51 10.25 6.45
N ALA A 25 15.41 9.79 7.07
CA ALA A 25 15.23 9.80 8.52
C ALA A 25 16.36 9.05 9.26
N ARG A 26 16.74 7.86 8.79
CA ARG A 26 17.81 7.07 9.43
C ARG A 26 19.17 7.79 9.48
N ASN A 27 19.43 8.71 8.55
CA ASN A 27 20.70 9.41 8.44
C ASN A 27 20.69 10.79 9.12
N LEU A 28 19.52 11.44 9.20
CA LEU A 28 19.41 12.83 9.62
C LEU A 28 18.77 13.03 11.00
N ILE A 29 18.03 12.05 11.53
CA ILE A 29 17.38 12.16 12.84
C ILE A 29 18.29 11.54 13.91
N PRO A 30 18.84 12.34 14.85
CA PRO A 30 19.67 11.81 15.92
C PRO A 30 18.91 10.83 16.82
N GLY A 31 19.53 9.69 17.13
CA GLY A 31 18.97 8.69 18.05
C GLY A 31 17.86 7.82 17.46
N ILE A 32 17.58 7.92 16.16
CA ILE A 32 16.63 7.05 15.48
C ILE A 32 17.15 5.61 15.38
N ASP A 33 16.25 4.63 15.46
CA ASP A 33 16.61 3.23 15.27
C ASP A 33 16.83 2.93 13.77
N ALA A 34 18.09 2.93 13.35
CA ALA A 34 18.48 2.73 11.96
C ALA A 34 18.19 1.31 11.45
N ASP A 35 18.31 0.29 12.30
CA ASP A 35 18.03 -1.10 11.92
C ASP A 35 16.54 -1.30 11.68
N LYS A 36 15.71 -0.69 12.53
CA LYS A 36 14.26 -0.69 12.34
C LYS A 36 13.87 0.05 11.07
N MET A 37 14.47 1.21 10.78
CA MET A 37 14.23 1.90 9.50
C MET A 37 14.65 1.08 8.28
N ASN A 38 15.78 0.36 8.35
CA ASN A 38 16.21 -0.54 7.27
C ASN A 38 15.22 -1.68 7.05
N LYS A 39 14.70 -2.26 8.13
CA LYS A 39 13.65 -3.27 8.06
C LYS A 39 12.37 -2.72 7.44
N THR A 40 11.93 -1.54 7.86
CA THR A 40 10.75 -0.87 7.29
C THR A 40 10.89 -0.66 5.79
N VAL A 41 12.08 -0.32 5.27
CA VAL A 41 12.33 -0.19 3.82
C VAL A 41 12.12 -1.52 3.08
N ILE A 42 12.52 -2.64 3.69
CA ILE A 42 12.28 -3.99 3.13
C ILE A 42 10.78 -4.30 3.12
N ASP A 43 10.09 -4.04 4.24
CA ASP A 43 8.64 -4.27 4.37
C ASP A 43 7.84 -3.43 3.34
N ILE A 44 8.27 -2.18 3.07
CA ILE A 44 7.73 -1.34 1.99
C ILE A 44 7.94 -1.98 0.62
N ALA A 45 9.14 -2.53 0.34
CA ALA A 45 9.45 -3.18 -0.92
C ALA A 45 8.59 -4.44 -1.13
N ASP A 46 8.38 -5.22 -0.08
CA ASP A 46 7.51 -6.40 -0.10
C ASP A 46 6.06 -6.02 -0.34
N LEU A 47 5.52 -5.01 0.37
CA LEU A 47 4.18 -4.49 0.14
C LEU A 47 3.99 -4.03 -1.31
N GLN A 48 4.97 -3.31 -1.85
CA GLN A 48 4.96 -2.86 -3.24
C GLN A 48 4.90 -4.06 -4.21
N TYR A 49 5.78 -5.04 -4.02
CA TYR A 49 5.87 -6.23 -4.87
C TYR A 49 4.55 -7.00 -4.89
N GLN A 50 4.04 -7.35 -3.69
CA GLN A 50 2.81 -8.12 -3.53
C GLN A 50 1.61 -7.38 -4.13
N THR A 51 1.49 -6.08 -3.86
CA THR A 51 0.39 -5.27 -4.41
C THR A 51 0.42 -5.24 -5.93
N ILE A 52 1.59 -5.02 -6.54
CA ILE A 52 1.72 -4.95 -8.01
C ILE A 52 1.41 -6.29 -8.68
N ALA A 53 1.82 -7.40 -8.06
CA ALA A 53 1.50 -8.75 -8.52
C ALA A 53 -0.03 -8.96 -8.48
N ASN A 54 -0.68 -8.54 -7.40
CA ASN A 54 -2.11 -8.74 -7.17
C ASN A 54 -3.03 -7.77 -7.92
N VAL A 55 -2.52 -6.70 -8.56
CA VAL A 55 -3.33 -5.82 -9.44
C VAL A 55 -3.83 -6.55 -10.69
N SER A 56 -3.10 -7.57 -11.15
CA SER A 56 -3.39 -8.28 -12.40
C SER A 56 -4.19 -9.56 -12.13
N PHE A 57 -5.52 -9.47 -12.18
CA PHE A 57 -6.41 -10.63 -12.07
C PHE A 57 -7.49 -10.65 -13.17
N SER A 58 -8.07 -11.84 -13.40
CA SER A 58 -9.12 -12.13 -14.38
C SER A 58 -10.38 -12.66 -13.68
N PHE A 59 -11.52 -12.54 -14.38
CA PHE A 59 -12.76 -13.19 -13.98
C PHE A 59 -12.79 -14.59 -14.62
N ASP A 60 -13.09 -15.61 -13.81
CA ASP A 60 -13.00 -17.03 -14.14
C ASP A 60 -14.17 -17.54 -14.99
N LYS A 61 -15.34 -16.90 -14.89
CA LYS A 61 -16.55 -17.33 -15.61
C LYS A 61 -16.64 -16.71 -16.99
N GLY A 62 -16.90 -17.55 -18.00
CA GLY A 62 -17.22 -17.10 -19.36
C GLY A 62 -18.70 -16.76 -19.55
N LYS A 63 -19.04 -16.06 -20.65
CA LYS A 63 -20.43 -15.66 -20.98
C LYS A 63 -21.43 -16.82 -21.00
N LYS A 64 -20.99 -18.01 -21.42
CA LYS A 64 -21.83 -19.23 -21.51
C LYS A 64 -22.33 -19.74 -20.15
N ALA A 65 -21.71 -19.29 -19.05
CA ALA A 65 -22.11 -19.67 -17.70
C ALA A 65 -23.30 -18.84 -17.15
N PHE A 66 -23.89 -17.96 -17.97
CA PHE A 66 -24.95 -17.04 -17.59
C PHE A 66 -26.11 -17.15 -18.58
N GLU A 67 -27.33 -16.92 -18.10
CA GLU A 67 -28.55 -17.00 -18.91
C GLU A 67 -28.58 -15.93 -20.01
N ASN A 68 -28.04 -14.75 -19.73
CA ASN A 68 -28.00 -13.64 -20.67
C ASN A 68 -26.72 -12.78 -20.51
N ALA A 69 -26.49 -11.90 -21.49
CA ALA A 69 -25.31 -11.03 -21.51
C ALA A 69 -25.31 -9.97 -20.39
N HIS A 70 -26.49 -9.59 -19.90
CA HIS A 70 -26.64 -8.62 -18.82
C HIS A 70 -26.11 -9.21 -17.50
N ASP A 71 -26.49 -10.44 -17.16
CA ASP A 71 -26.11 -11.09 -15.91
C ASP A 71 -24.61 -11.40 -15.87
N TYR A 72 -24.02 -11.75 -17.01
CA TYR A 72 -22.57 -11.85 -17.15
C TYR A 72 -21.87 -10.52 -16.83
N LYS A 73 -22.37 -9.40 -17.38
CA LYS A 73 -21.79 -8.07 -17.14
C LYS A 73 -21.89 -7.69 -15.66
N VAL A 74 -23.06 -7.87 -15.06
CA VAL A 74 -23.30 -7.57 -13.64
C VAL A 74 -22.37 -8.40 -12.74
N ALA A 75 -22.26 -9.71 -12.98
CA ALA A 75 -21.39 -10.58 -12.20
C ALA A 75 -19.91 -10.20 -12.34
N ARG A 76 -19.45 -9.93 -13.56
CA ARG A 76 -18.08 -9.51 -13.85
C ARG A 76 -17.74 -8.18 -13.18
N ASP A 77 -18.62 -7.20 -13.29
CA ASP A 77 -18.40 -5.87 -12.72
C ASP A 77 -18.41 -5.93 -11.18
N LYS A 78 -19.30 -6.74 -10.57
CA LYS A 78 -19.32 -7.03 -9.13
C LYS A 78 -18.02 -7.68 -8.66
N TYR A 79 -17.51 -8.65 -9.41
CA TYR A 79 -16.24 -9.33 -9.12
C TYR A 79 -15.07 -8.35 -9.10
N PHE A 80 -14.87 -7.57 -10.18
CA PHE A 80 -13.77 -6.62 -10.25
C PHE A 80 -13.88 -5.54 -9.17
N ARG A 81 -15.08 -5.03 -8.90
CA ARG A 81 -15.29 -4.05 -7.83
C ARG A 81 -14.87 -4.61 -6.48
N LYS A 82 -15.34 -5.82 -6.12
CA LYS A 82 -14.95 -6.47 -4.85
C LYS A 82 -13.45 -6.68 -4.75
N ALA A 83 -12.82 -7.18 -5.81
CA ALA A 83 -11.40 -7.47 -5.84
C ALA A 83 -10.54 -6.20 -5.70
N TYR A 84 -10.85 -5.12 -6.42
CA TYR A 84 -10.12 -3.86 -6.26
C TYR A 84 -10.38 -3.17 -4.92
N THR A 85 -11.60 -3.24 -4.39
CA THR A 85 -11.89 -2.73 -3.03
C THR A 85 -11.03 -3.46 -2.00
N LYS A 86 -10.94 -4.80 -2.09
CA LYS A 86 -10.07 -5.58 -1.21
C LYS A 86 -8.60 -5.22 -1.39
N LEU A 87 -8.12 -5.17 -2.64
CA LEU A 87 -6.74 -4.80 -2.95
C LEU A 87 -6.34 -3.45 -2.35
N THR A 88 -7.18 -2.42 -2.52
CA THR A 88 -6.91 -1.09 -1.95
C THR A 88 -6.97 -1.10 -0.43
N SER A 89 -7.93 -1.84 0.16
CA SER A 89 -8.02 -1.96 1.61
C SER A 89 -6.79 -2.66 2.21
N ASP A 90 -6.31 -3.73 1.57
CA ASP A 90 -5.14 -4.49 2.03
C ASP A 90 -3.87 -3.64 1.87
N PHE A 91 -3.74 -2.88 0.77
CA PHE A 91 -2.64 -1.94 0.58
C PHE A 91 -2.62 -0.84 1.64
N ASN A 92 -3.77 -0.21 1.89
CA ASN A 92 -3.86 0.86 2.90
C ASN A 92 -3.50 0.37 4.30
N LYS A 93 -3.94 -0.83 4.68
CA LYS A 93 -3.55 -1.47 5.95
C LYS A 93 -2.04 -1.68 6.04
N GLY A 94 -1.41 -2.18 4.96
CA GLY A 94 0.05 -2.31 4.92
C GLY A 94 0.76 -0.97 5.08
N ILE A 95 0.23 0.11 4.51
CA ILE A 95 0.77 1.47 4.71
C ILE A 95 0.61 1.93 6.16
N GLU A 96 -0.54 1.69 6.79
CA GLU A 96 -0.77 2.00 8.22
C GLU A 96 0.23 1.26 9.12
N GLU A 97 0.50 -0.02 8.83
CA GLU A 97 1.49 -0.83 9.54
C GLU A 97 2.91 -0.26 9.37
N ILE A 98 3.29 0.12 8.15
CA ILE A 98 4.58 0.77 7.87
C ILE A 98 4.72 2.07 8.65
N VAL A 99 3.69 2.92 8.67
CA VAL A 99 3.71 4.19 9.43
C VAL A 99 3.85 3.92 10.93
N ALA A 100 3.19 2.89 11.46
CA ALA A 100 3.38 2.48 12.85
C ALA A 100 4.83 2.06 13.14
N GLN A 101 5.45 1.25 12.26
CA GLN A 101 6.86 0.87 12.38
C GLN A 101 7.80 2.07 12.34
N MET A 102 7.57 3.04 11.44
CA MET A 102 8.33 4.28 11.36
C MET A 102 8.23 5.07 12.66
N ASN A 103 7.01 5.20 13.20
CA ASN A 103 6.80 5.88 14.47
C ASN A 103 7.55 5.17 15.59
N GLU A 104 7.50 3.85 15.66
CA GLU A 104 8.22 3.10 16.69
C GLU A 104 9.73 3.35 16.66
N ALA A 105 10.33 3.54 15.48
CA ALA A 105 11.75 3.84 15.31
C ALA A 105 12.15 5.26 15.75
N LEU A 106 11.20 6.18 15.93
CA LEU A 106 11.48 7.54 16.39
C LEU A 106 11.86 7.60 17.88
N PRO A 107 12.82 8.47 18.27
CA PRO A 107 13.11 8.76 19.67
C PRO A 107 11.88 9.29 20.43
N ALA A 108 11.79 8.98 21.74
CA ALA A 108 10.69 9.45 22.59
C ALA A 108 10.55 10.99 22.58
N ALA A 109 11.68 11.70 22.68
CA ALA A 109 11.70 13.17 22.63
C ALA A 109 11.12 13.72 21.30
N GLN A 110 11.40 13.05 20.17
CA GLN A 110 10.87 13.46 18.88
C GLN A 110 9.36 13.17 18.77
N LYS A 111 8.88 12.06 19.35
CA LYS A 111 7.44 11.75 19.41
C LYS A 111 6.67 12.80 20.19
N GLU A 112 7.19 13.19 21.35
CA GLU A 112 6.57 14.21 22.19
C GLU A 112 6.55 15.58 21.50
N ALA A 113 7.65 15.97 20.86
CA ALA A 113 7.73 17.20 20.07
C ALA A 113 6.69 17.23 18.94
N ASN A 114 6.51 16.11 18.22
CA ASN A 114 5.52 16.00 17.15
C ASN A 114 4.08 16.14 17.68
N VAL A 115 3.77 15.54 18.84
CA VAL A 115 2.45 15.66 19.48
C VAL A 115 2.19 17.09 19.96
N ALA A 116 3.20 17.77 20.51
CA ALA A 116 3.09 19.15 20.93
C ALA A 116 2.86 20.11 19.76
N ALA A 117 3.52 19.87 18.62
CA ALA A 117 3.36 20.67 17.40
C ALA A 117 2.01 20.45 16.68
N ALA A 118 1.32 19.34 16.97
CA ALA A 118 0.03 19.00 16.38
C ALA A 118 -1.18 19.55 17.18
N LYS A 119 -0.95 20.12 18.37
CA LYS A 119 -1.96 20.79 19.20
C LYS A 119 -2.01 22.28 18.90
#